data_AF-A0A5C3LD07-F1
#
_entry.id   AF-A0A5C3LD07-F1
#
_cell.length_a   1.000
_cell.length_b   1.000
_cell.length_c   1.000
_cell.angle_alpha   90.00
_cell.angle_beta   90.00
_cell.angle_gamma   90.00
#
_symmetry.space_group_name_H-M   'P 1'
#
loop_
_entity.id
_entity.type
_entity.pdbx_description
1 polymer ?
#
loop_
_entity_poly.entity_id
_entity_poly.type
_entity_poly.pdbx_seq_one_letter_code
_entity_poly.pdbx_strand_id
1 'polypeptide(L)'
;MSSHYKTKKPLSPELIEKLIKTRHVNVGLFYLYQVFLAKFDIKIHTSQESADYTDMWNSLRETISLVKAGKPCPGQGTFGHITGGYDAGYYGYTYSLVFAADMYATVFKADPLDPARGQRYRDAILRAGGSREEIDSLKDFLGRPPNSEAFLKELFGTLPASHL
;
A
#
# COMPACT_ATOMS: atom_id res chain seq x y z
N MET A 1 4.59 -2.97 22.35
CA MET A 1 4.83 -4.43 22.42
C MET A 1 6.33 -4.72 22.35
N SER A 2 7.12 -4.30 23.34
CA SER A 2 8.58 -4.53 23.33
C SER A 2 9.12 -4.78 24.74
N SER A 3 10.11 -5.67 24.83
CA SER A 3 10.87 -5.96 26.05
C SER A 3 12.19 -6.63 25.67
N HIS A 4 13.32 -6.13 26.17
CA HIS A 4 14.63 -6.70 25.86
C HIS A 4 14.75 -8.14 26.38
N TYR A 5 15.19 -9.08 25.55
CA TYR A 5 15.12 -10.52 25.88
C TYR A 5 15.80 -10.91 27.21
N LYS A 6 16.96 -10.33 27.52
CA LYS A 6 17.67 -10.48 28.83
C LYS A 6 17.14 -9.53 29.91
N THR A 7 17.35 -8.22 29.74
CA THR A 7 17.12 -7.22 30.80
C THR A 7 15.65 -6.88 31.04
N LYS A 8 14.74 -7.33 30.18
CA LYS A 8 13.29 -7.04 30.16
C LYS A 8 12.92 -5.55 30.03
N LYS A 9 13.90 -4.67 29.88
CA LYS A 9 13.69 -3.22 29.72
C LYS A 9 12.97 -2.92 28.39
N PRO A 10 12.10 -1.89 28.36
CA PRO A 10 11.51 -1.43 27.10
C PRO A 10 12.55 -0.71 26.24
N LEU A 11 12.16 -0.42 24.99
CA LEU A 11 12.93 0.48 24.12
C LEU A 11 12.95 1.89 24.73
N SER A 12 14.06 2.62 24.56
CA SER A 12 14.12 4.02 24.97
C SER A 12 13.21 4.88 24.08
N PRO A 13 12.64 5.98 24.61
CA PRO A 13 11.83 6.91 23.82
C PRO A 13 12.57 7.45 22.58
N GLU A 14 13.86 7.77 22.73
CA GLU A 14 14.70 8.26 21.62
C GLU A 14 14.83 7.22 20.49
N LEU A 15 15.00 5.94 20.82
CA LEU A 15 15.10 4.88 19.83
C LEU A 15 13.75 4.63 19.14
N ILE A 16 12.65 4.73 19.88
CA ILE A 16 11.29 4.65 19.32
C ILE A 16 11.08 5.77 18.30
N GLU A 17 11.45 7.01 18.63
CA GLU A 17 11.30 8.15 17.72
C GLU A 17 12.13 7.96 16.44
N LYS A 18 13.39 7.52 16.57
CA LYS A 18 14.24 7.21 15.41
C LYS A 18 13.61 6.12 14.54
N LEU A 19 13.12 5.04 15.15
CA LEU A 19 12.47 3.94 14.43
C LEU A 19 11.22 4.42 13.67
N ILE A 20 10.37 5.24 14.29
CA ILE A 20 9.18 5.80 13.62
C ILE A 20 9.59 6.62 12.39
N LYS A 21 10.63 7.47 12.51
CA LYS A 21 11.14 8.28 11.39
C LYS A 21 11.65 7.44 10.22
N THR A 22 12.22 6.26 10.49
CA THR A 22 12.70 5.37 9.42
C THR A 22 11.61 4.82 8.51
N ARG A 23 10.32 4.90 8.89
CA ARG A 23 9.17 4.45 8.07
C ARG A 23 9.17 5.05 6.66
N HIS A 24 9.71 6.26 6.50
CA HIS A 24 9.69 7.00 5.24
C HIS A 24 10.95 6.84 4.38
N VAL A 25 11.96 6.11 4.88
CA VAL A 25 13.18 5.85 4.11
C VAL A 25 12.83 5.01 2.88
N ASN A 26 13.27 5.44 1.69
CA ASN A 26 13.04 4.79 0.39
C ASN A 26 11.57 4.62 -0.03
N VAL A 27 10.62 5.30 0.62
CA VAL A 27 9.19 5.13 0.36
C VAL A 27 8.81 5.39 -1.12
N GLY A 28 9.45 6.38 -1.76
CA GLY A 28 9.23 6.67 -3.18
C GLY A 28 9.64 5.51 -4.09
N LEU A 29 10.88 5.01 -3.95
CA LEU A 29 11.36 3.86 -4.74
C LEU A 29 10.54 2.60 -4.47
N PHE A 30 10.12 2.39 -3.23
CA PHE A 30 9.25 1.28 -2.86
C PHE A 30 7.93 1.33 -3.65
N TYR A 31 7.22 2.46 -3.65
CA TYR A 31 5.94 2.54 -4.36
C TYR A 31 6.09 2.62 -5.87
N LEU A 32 7.16 3.18 -6.41
CA LEU A 32 7.45 3.08 -7.86
C LEU A 32 7.62 1.62 -8.28
N TYR A 33 8.27 0.80 -7.46
CA TYR A 33 8.38 -0.63 -7.71
C TYR A 33 7.02 -1.35 -7.65
N GLN A 34 6.16 -1.00 -6.70
CA GLN A 34 4.78 -1.52 -6.63
C GLN A 34 3.95 -1.12 -7.86
N VAL A 35 4.05 0.14 -8.31
CA VAL A 35 3.40 0.64 -9.52
C VAL A 35 3.92 -0.08 -10.76
N PHE A 36 5.22 -0.36 -10.84
CA PHE A 36 5.80 -1.15 -11.90
C PHE A 36 5.15 -2.54 -12.00
N LEU A 37 5.09 -3.28 -10.88
CA LEU A 37 4.50 -4.61 -10.87
C LEU A 37 3.01 -4.58 -11.22
N ALA A 38 2.25 -3.62 -10.67
CA ALA A 38 0.84 -3.43 -10.99
C ALA A 38 0.61 -3.10 -12.47
N LYS A 39 1.43 -2.23 -13.06
CA LYS A 39 1.34 -1.89 -14.49
C LYS A 39 1.72 -3.05 -15.39
N PHE A 40 2.74 -3.82 -15.02
CA PHE A 40 3.11 -5.03 -15.76
C PHE A 40 1.97 -6.04 -15.74
N ASP A 41 1.43 -6.35 -14.56
CA ASP A 41 0.29 -7.24 -14.36
C ASP A 41 -0.94 -6.83 -15.18
N ILE A 42 -1.38 -5.57 -15.10
CA ILE A 42 -2.50 -5.07 -15.90
C ILE A 42 -2.22 -5.20 -17.41
N LYS A 43 -0.99 -4.84 -17.84
CA LYS A 43 -0.66 -4.80 -19.27
C LYS A 43 -0.69 -6.19 -19.90
N ILE A 44 -0.15 -7.21 -19.25
CA ILE A 44 -0.14 -8.57 -19.79
C ILE A 44 -1.55 -9.19 -19.84
N HIS A 45 -2.46 -8.77 -18.96
CA HIS A 45 -3.84 -9.27 -18.91
C HIS A 45 -4.84 -8.46 -19.76
N THR A 46 -4.42 -7.33 -20.32
CA THR A 46 -5.29 -6.46 -21.14
C THR A 46 -4.82 -6.31 -22.59
N SER A 47 -3.53 -6.54 -22.87
CA SER A 47 -2.98 -6.49 -24.22
C SER A 47 -3.41 -7.71 -25.04
N GLN A 48 -3.80 -7.48 -26.30
CA GLN A 48 -4.10 -8.54 -27.27
C GLN A 48 -2.92 -8.88 -28.18
N GLU A 49 -1.81 -8.13 -28.08
CA GLU A 49 -0.63 -8.32 -28.90
C GLU A 49 0.32 -9.36 -28.31
N SER A 50 0.87 -10.22 -29.16
CA SER A 50 2.02 -11.06 -28.82
C SER A 50 3.21 -10.16 -28.48
N ALA A 51 3.69 -10.20 -27.24
CA ALA A 51 4.77 -9.35 -26.76
C ALA A 51 5.97 -10.15 -26.24
N ASP A 52 7.16 -9.59 -26.38
CA ASP A 52 8.32 -10.02 -25.59
C ASP A 52 8.12 -9.54 -24.14
N TYR A 53 7.66 -10.45 -23.28
CA TYR A 53 7.42 -10.13 -21.87
C TYR A 53 8.71 -9.80 -21.10
N THR A 54 9.87 -10.26 -21.55
CA THR A 54 11.16 -9.92 -20.93
C THR A 54 11.50 -8.48 -21.24
N ASP A 55 11.40 -8.07 -22.50
CA ASP A 55 11.62 -6.67 -22.87
C ASP A 55 10.64 -5.75 -22.14
N MET A 56 9.34 -6.06 -22.18
CA MET A 56 8.29 -5.31 -21.49
C MET A 56 8.57 -5.15 -19.98
N TRP A 57 8.98 -6.24 -19.32
CA TRP A 57 9.35 -6.22 -17.90
C TRP A 57 10.48 -5.23 -17.62
N ASN A 58 11.56 -5.32 -18.40
CA ASN A 58 12.73 -4.46 -18.19
C ASN A 58 12.42 -2.99 -18.54
N SER A 59 11.75 -2.72 -19.66
CA SER A 59 11.38 -1.34 -20.06
C SER A 59 10.45 -0.67 -19.05
N LEU A 60 9.42 -1.37 -18.58
CA LEU A 60 8.51 -0.82 -17.57
C LEU A 60 9.21 -0.59 -16.24
N ARG A 61 10.07 -1.53 -15.81
CA ARG A 61 10.85 -1.38 -14.59
C ARG A 61 11.71 -0.12 -14.64
N GLU A 62 12.49 0.06 -15.71
CA GLU A 62 13.37 1.23 -15.83
C GLU A 62 12.57 2.53 -15.91
N THR A 63 11.53 2.57 -16.74
CA THR A 63 10.73 3.78 -16.97
C THR A 63 9.99 4.23 -15.71
N ILE A 64 9.51 3.29 -14.89
CA ILE A 64 8.72 3.60 -13.71
C ILE A 64 9.61 3.78 -12.48
N SER A 65 10.53 2.85 -12.22
CA SER A 65 11.40 2.92 -11.03
C SER A 65 12.52 3.95 -11.17
N LEU A 66 12.81 4.40 -12.39
CA LEU A 66 13.93 5.29 -12.73
C LEU A 66 15.31 4.70 -12.38
N VAL A 67 15.36 3.40 -12.10
CA VAL A 67 16.60 2.65 -11.84
C VAL A 67 16.97 1.90 -13.11
N LYS A 68 18.13 2.25 -13.68
CA LYS A 68 18.69 1.55 -14.83
C LYS A 68 19.00 0.10 -14.46
N ALA A 69 18.56 -0.84 -15.29
CA ALA A 69 18.98 -2.22 -15.19
C ALA A 69 20.27 -2.44 -16.01
N GLY A 70 20.96 -3.54 -15.71
CA GLY A 70 22.07 -4.01 -16.53
C GLY A 70 21.56 -4.78 -17.73
N LYS A 71 22.12 -5.98 -17.96
CA LYS A 71 21.61 -6.90 -18.98
C LYS A 71 20.12 -7.24 -18.72
N PRO A 72 19.25 -7.20 -19.74
CA PRO A 72 17.86 -7.64 -19.61
C PRO A 72 17.76 -9.04 -18.99
N CYS A 73 16.86 -9.20 -18.03
CA CYS A 73 16.61 -10.46 -17.35
C CYS A 73 15.12 -10.81 -17.34
N PRO A 74 14.76 -12.11 -17.37
CA PRO A 74 13.37 -12.56 -17.40
C PRO A 74 12.72 -12.52 -16.00
N GLY A 75 12.71 -11.35 -15.36
CA GLY A 75 12.22 -11.19 -13.98
C GLY A 75 10.74 -11.50 -13.81
N GLN A 76 9.94 -11.37 -14.88
CA GLN A 76 8.55 -11.80 -14.89
C GLN A 76 8.38 -13.29 -14.60
N GLY A 77 9.38 -14.12 -14.91
CA GLY A 77 9.35 -15.56 -14.64
C GLY A 77 9.33 -15.90 -13.14
N THR A 78 9.71 -14.96 -12.28
CA THR A 78 9.63 -15.11 -10.81
C THR A 78 8.43 -14.42 -10.20
N PHE A 79 7.61 -13.74 -11.01
CA PHE A 79 6.49 -12.93 -10.52
C PHE A 79 5.21 -13.77 -10.44
N GLY A 80 5.13 -14.63 -9.41
CA GLY A 80 4.05 -15.61 -9.28
C GLY A 80 2.64 -15.03 -9.11
N HIS A 81 2.48 -13.75 -8.75
CA HIS A 81 1.17 -13.12 -8.60
C HIS A 81 0.33 -13.16 -9.87
N ILE A 82 0.97 -13.12 -11.05
CA ILE A 82 0.27 -13.12 -12.35
C ILE A 82 -0.32 -14.49 -12.73
N THR A 83 -0.03 -15.55 -11.97
CA THR A 83 -0.57 -16.90 -12.18
C THR A 83 -1.15 -17.54 -10.91
N GLY A 84 -1.17 -16.79 -9.81
CA GLY A 84 -1.49 -17.28 -8.47
C GLY A 84 -2.89 -16.92 -7.95
N GLY A 85 -3.82 -16.51 -8.83
CA GLY A 85 -5.13 -15.99 -8.44
C GLY A 85 -5.12 -14.51 -8.03
N TYR A 86 -4.02 -13.81 -8.34
CA TYR A 86 -3.86 -12.35 -8.22
C TYR A 86 -3.68 -11.70 -9.60
N ASP A 87 -3.91 -12.46 -10.67
CA ASP A 87 -3.89 -12.01 -12.05
C ASP A 87 -4.79 -10.79 -12.26
N ALA A 88 -4.24 -9.74 -12.86
CA ALA A 88 -4.87 -8.42 -13.02
C ALA A 88 -5.29 -7.75 -11.69
N GLY A 89 -4.82 -8.24 -10.54
CA GLY A 89 -5.20 -7.80 -9.21
C GLY A 89 -4.08 -7.15 -8.41
N TYR A 90 -2.83 -7.10 -8.91
CA TYR A 90 -1.69 -6.65 -8.11
C TYR A 90 -1.81 -5.19 -7.63
N TYR A 91 -2.50 -4.34 -8.40
CA TYR A 91 -2.78 -2.96 -7.98
C TYR A 91 -3.57 -2.87 -6.66
N GLY A 92 -4.32 -3.93 -6.32
CA GLY A 92 -5.10 -4.06 -5.08
C GLY A 92 -4.28 -3.88 -3.81
N TYR A 93 -2.98 -4.20 -3.81
CA TYR A 93 -2.10 -3.94 -2.67
C TYR A 93 -1.99 -2.44 -2.35
N THR A 94 -1.71 -1.60 -3.35
CA THR A 94 -1.61 -0.15 -3.12
C THR A 94 -2.98 0.47 -2.94
N TYR A 95 -3.99 -0.01 -3.68
CA TYR A 95 -5.37 0.45 -3.58
C TYR A 95 -5.96 0.24 -2.18
N SER A 96 -5.76 -0.93 -1.59
CA SER A 96 -6.22 -1.22 -0.21
C SER A 96 -5.48 -0.39 0.84
N LEU A 97 -4.20 -0.05 0.64
CA LEU A 97 -3.45 0.84 1.52
C LEU A 97 -4.01 2.27 1.53
N VAL A 98 -4.58 2.74 0.41
CA VAL A 98 -5.28 4.03 0.36
C VAL A 98 -6.42 4.06 1.36
N PHE A 99 -7.28 3.03 1.34
CA PHE A 99 -8.40 2.91 2.27
C PHE A 99 -7.94 2.70 3.70
N ALA A 100 -6.92 1.89 3.93
CA ALA A 100 -6.36 1.66 5.26
C ALA A 100 -5.83 2.96 5.89
N ALA A 101 -5.12 3.78 5.10
CA ALA A 101 -4.61 5.08 5.55
C ALA A 101 -5.77 6.04 5.88
N ASP A 102 -6.81 6.09 5.05
CA ASP A 102 -7.99 6.94 5.29
C ASP A 102 -8.75 6.52 6.56
N MET A 103 -9.01 5.21 6.71
CA MET A 103 -9.62 4.64 7.92
C MET A 103 -8.81 4.95 9.18
N TYR A 104 -7.49 4.77 9.13
CA TYR A 104 -6.63 5.05 10.27
C TYR A 104 -6.59 6.54 10.60
N ALA A 105 -6.38 7.41 9.59
CA ALA A 105 -6.29 8.84 9.80
C ALA A 105 -7.60 9.45 10.33
N THR A 106 -8.74 8.98 9.82
CA THR A 106 -10.07 9.50 10.16
C THR A 106 -10.55 8.97 11.51
N VAL A 107 -10.42 7.67 11.75
CA VAL A 107 -10.99 7.04 12.95
C VAL A 107 -9.92 6.79 13.99
N PHE A 108 -8.79 6.15 13.70
CA PHE A 108 -7.91 5.66 14.77
C PHE A 108 -6.83 6.64 15.24
N LYS A 109 -6.43 7.62 14.43
CA LYS A 109 -5.24 8.44 14.72
C LYS A 109 -5.31 9.24 16.03
N ALA A 110 -6.51 9.69 16.43
CA ALA A 110 -6.69 10.45 17.66
C ALA A 110 -6.52 9.59 18.92
N ASP A 111 -7.03 8.36 18.89
CA ASP A 111 -6.84 7.36 19.94
C ASP A 111 -6.93 5.95 19.32
N PRO A 112 -5.79 5.31 19.00
CA PRO A 112 -5.78 4.04 18.27
C PRO A 112 -6.17 2.85 19.14
N LEU A 113 -6.30 3.03 20.46
CA LEU A 113 -6.65 1.95 21.41
C LEU A 113 -8.05 2.12 22.00
N ASP A 114 -8.81 3.11 21.55
CA ASP A 114 -10.20 3.35 21.93
C ASP A 114 -11.09 2.14 21.57
N PRO A 115 -11.70 1.45 22.57
CA PRO A 115 -12.55 0.29 22.33
C PRO A 115 -13.78 0.59 21.46
N ALA A 116 -14.36 1.79 21.55
CA ALA A 116 -15.53 2.16 20.77
C ALA A 116 -15.18 2.31 19.28
N ARG A 117 -14.00 2.85 18.97
CA ARG A 117 -13.48 2.92 17.59
C ARG A 117 -13.19 1.52 17.04
N GLY A 118 -12.63 0.64 17.87
CA GLY A 118 -12.44 -0.77 17.53
C GLY A 118 -13.76 -1.49 17.24
N GLN A 119 -14.80 -1.26 18.07
CA GLN A 119 -16.13 -1.83 17.86
C GLN A 119 -16.75 -1.32 16.55
N ARG A 120 -16.60 -0.02 16.24
CA ARG A 120 -17.05 0.54 14.95
C ARG A 120 -16.40 -0.17 13.76
N TYR A 121 -15.09 -0.41 13.81
CA TYR A 121 -14.39 -1.11 12.73
C TYR A 121 -14.84 -2.57 12.60
N ARG A 122 -15.00 -3.26 13.72
CA ARG A 122 -15.54 -4.63 13.73
C ARG A 122 -16.91 -4.68 13.05
N ASP A 123 -17.79 -3.72 13.34
CA ASP A 123 -19.18 -3.78 12.91
C ASP A 123 -19.39 -3.29 11.48
N ALA A 124 -18.70 -2.23 11.08
CA ALA A 124 -18.83 -1.64 9.75
C ALA A 124 -17.97 -2.35 8.70
N ILE A 125 -16.76 -2.81 9.05
CA ILE A 125 -15.79 -3.39 8.08
C ILE A 125 -15.75 -4.92 8.18
N LEU A 126 -15.54 -5.48 9.36
CA LEU A 126 -15.26 -6.92 9.48
C LEU A 126 -16.52 -7.80 9.44
N ARG A 127 -17.59 -7.38 10.11
CA ARG A 127 -18.79 -8.19 10.37
C ARG A 127 -19.49 -8.64 9.10
N ALA A 128 -19.52 -7.80 8.06
CA ALA A 128 -20.21 -8.12 6.81
C ALA A 128 -19.48 -9.17 5.98
N GLY A 129 -18.15 -9.33 6.14
CA GLY A 129 -17.34 -10.13 5.20
C GLY A 129 -17.61 -9.69 3.75
N GLY A 130 -17.79 -10.66 2.85
CA GLY A 130 -18.14 -10.40 1.44
C GLY A 130 -19.65 -10.23 1.16
N SER A 131 -20.50 -10.08 2.18
CA SER A 131 -21.96 -9.95 1.97
C SER A 131 -22.44 -8.52 1.68
N ARG A 132 -21.52 -7.55 1.74
CA ARG A 132 -21.76 -6.13 1.46
C ARG A 132 -20.64 -5.61 0.56
N GLU A 133 -20.97 -4.75 -0.39
CA GLU A 133 -19.99 -4.04 -1.20
C GLU A 133 -19.00 -3.29 -0.31
N GLU A 134 -17.72 -3.34 -0.67
CA GLU A 134 -16.64 -2.76 0.12
C GLU A 134 -16.78 -1.25 0.24
N ILE A 135 -17.23 -0.59 -0.84
CA ILE A 135 -17.39 0.85 -0.86
C ILE A 135 -18.48 1.34 0.10
N ASP A 136 -19.51 0.55 0.32
CA ASP A 136 -20.59 0.88 1.26
C ASP A 136 -20.16 0.64 2.70
N SER A 137 -19.35 -0.40 2.95
CA SER A 137 -18.69 -0.62 4.24
C SER A 137 -17.75 0.55 4.59
N LEU A 138 -16.98 1.04 3.62
CA LEU A 138 -16.09 2.20 3.79
C LEU A 138 -16.88 3.48 4.05
N LYS A 139 -17.96 3.76 3.32
CA LYS A 139 -18.82 4.93 3.56
C LYS A 139 -19.42 4.92 4.96
N ASP A 140 -19.94 3.77 5.40
CA ASP A 140 -20.50 3.59 6.75
C ASP A 140 -19.42 3.85 7.83
N PHE A 141 -18.24 3.27 7.64
CA PHE A 141 -17.13 3.43 8.59
C PHE A 141 -16.54 4.86 8.62
N LEU A 142 -16.46 5.54 7.47
CA LEU A 142 -15.85 6.87 7.36
C LEU A 142 -16.86 8.02 7.55
N GLY A 143 -18.16 7.76 7.34
CA GLY A 143 -19.21 8.79 7.27
C GLY A 143 -19.17 9.61 5.97
N ARG A 144 -18.34 9.22 5.01
CA ARG A 144 -18.16 9.84 3.69
C ARG A 144 -17.53 8.84 2.72
N PRO A 145 -17.54 9.08 1.39
CA PRO A 145 -16.72 8.30 0.47
C PRO A 145 -15.24 8.33 0.85
N PRO A 146 -14.51 7.21 0.65
CA PRO A 146 -13.06 7.17 0.89
C PRO A 146 -12.33 8.08 -0.11
N ASN A 147 -11.17 8.61 0.31
CA ASN A 147 -10.30 9.40 -0.55
C ASN A 147 -8.82 9.03 -0.34
N SER A 148 -7.93 9.64 -1.13
CA SER A 148 -6.48 9.35 -1.08
C SER A 148 -5.66 10.33 -0.24
N GLU A 149 -6.27 11.33 0.38
CA GLU A 149 -5.56 12.44 1.03
C GLU A 149 -4.65 11.94 2.16
N ALA A 150 -5.15 11.04 3.00
CA ALA A 150 -4.39 10.46 4.10
C ALA A 150 -3.15 9.71 3.59
N PHE A 151 -3.32 8.89 2.55
CA PHE A 151 -2.24 8.13 1.94
C PHE A 151 -1.21 9.03 1.26
N LEU A 152 -1.64 10.02 0.49
CA LEU A 152 -0.74 11.00 -0.15
C LEU A 152 0.06 11.78 0.90
N LYS A 153 -0.57 12.13 2.04
CA LYS A 153 0.13 12.76 3.15
C LYS A 153 1.17 11.85 3.81
N GLU A 154 0.95 10.54 3.85
CA GLU A 154 1.97 9.59 4.33
C GLU A 154 3.15 9.46 3.36
N LEU A 155 2.91 9.57 2.05
CA LEU A 155 3.95 9.48 1.02
C LEU A 155 4.79 10.76 0.88
N PHE A 156 4.13 11.91 0.83
CA PHE A 156 4.73 13.18 0.44
C PHE A 156 4.82 14.20 1.58
N GLY A 157 4.27 13.86 2.76
CA GLY A 157 4.07 14.84 3.82
C GLY A 157 2.92 15.79 3.50
N THR A 158 2.85 16.91 4.19
CA THR A 158 1.83 17.94 3.91
C THR A 158 2.17 18.65 2.60
N LEU A 159 1.44 18.34 1.53
CA LEU A 159 1.58 19.05 0.25
C LEU A 159 1.09 20.50 0.43
N PRO A 160 1.83 21.52 -0.04
CA PRO A 160 1.31 22.89 -0.10
C PRO A 160 0.10 22.94 -1.03
N ALA A 161 -0.87 23.80 -0.71
CA ALA A 161 -2.17 23.91 -1.41
C ALA A 161 -2.09 24.34 -2.88
N SER A 162 -0.90 24.51 -3.46
CA SER A 162 -0.67 25.16 -4.76
C SER A 162 -0.58 24.21 -5.96
N HIS A 163 -0.88 22.91 -5.82
CA HIS A 163 -0.73 21.93 -6.91
C HIS A 163 -1.92 20.99 -7.12
N LEU A 164 -3.13 21.45 -6.80
CA LEU A 164 -4.38 20.85 -7.31
C LEU A 164 -5.09 21.84 -8.23
#